data_AF-A0A815RTY8-F1
#
_entry.id   AF-A0A815RTY8-F1
#
_cell.length_a   1.000
_cell.length_b   1.000
_cell.length_c   1.000
_cell.angle_alpha   90.00
_cell.angle_beta   90.00
_cell.angle_gamma   90.00
#
_symmetry.space_group_name_H-M   'P 1'
#
loop_
_entity.id
_entity.type
_entity.pdbx_description
1 polymer ?
#
loop_
_entity_poly.entity_id
_entity_poly.type
_entity_poly.pdbx_seq_one_letter_code
_entity_poly.pdbx_strand_id
1 'polypeptide(L)'
;MDLSIRCSFSTPETVSIKRLRKALQEVIKKQTVLRTSFHIDPTTAERYQRIEELTDEGFIFVESKLCEKYCSDALQTLIIQERAPNIFPPEGARRVRLHIVRRHLRKAEKHGCEPDNNNEDSLHVGDFIILTTRNEVFDGTSVRYLLNDLVSAYRTGYLPIRNDAVTYLDYTIYTREMDTSASSAYWEELYQDLDVTKFVSRIPSDRS
;
A
#
# COMPACT_ATOMS: atom_id res chain seq x y z
N MET A 1 -0.92 14.60 6.79
CA MET A 1 -1.76 13.86 5.83
C MET A 1 -1.00 12.61 5.45
N ASP A 2 -1.37 11.45 6.00
CA ASP A 2 -0.78 10.18 5.55
C ASP A 2 -1.63 9.69 4.38
N LEU A 3 -1.06 9.74 3.18
CA LEU A 3 -1.70 9.27 1.96
C LEU A 3 -1.35 7.80 1.85
N SER A 4 -2.35 6.93 1.95
CA SER A 4 -2.18 5.51 1.65
C SER A 4 -2.73 5.21 0.26
N ILE A 5 -1.97 4.47 -0.54
CA ILE A 5 -2.48 3.94 -1.81
C ILE A 5 -3.21 2.64 -1.53
N ARG A 6 -4.40 2.50 -2.12
CA ARG A 6 -5.27 1.37 -1.88
C ARG A 6 -5.83 0.79 -3.16
N CYS A 7 -5.88 -0.53 -3.18
CA CYS A 7 -6.54 -1.31 -4.22
C CYS A 7 -7.53 -2.25 -3.54
N SER A 8 -8.81 -2.12 -3.89
CA SER A 8 -9.84 -3.08 -3.50
C SER A 8 -10.31 -3.85 -4.71
N PHE A 9 -10.42 -5.17 -4.57
CA PHE A 9 -10.87 -6.04 -5.66
C PHE A 9 -11.78 -7.12 -5.11
N SER A 10 -12.88 -7.35 -5.82
CA SER A 10 -13.75 -8.51 -5.62
C SER A 10 -13.14 -9.70 -6.35
N THR A 11 -13.09 -10.86 -5.70
CA THR A 11 -12.58 -12.09 -6.32
C THR A 11 -13.63 -12.68 -7.27
N PRO A 12 -13.34 -12.85 -8.57
CA PRO A 12 -14.26 -13.49 -9.51
C PRO A 12 -14.19 -15.02 -9.47
N GLU A 13 -13.10 -15.56 -8.94
CA GLU A 13 -12.78 -16.98 -8.83
C GLU A 13 -12.23 -17.29 -7.44
N THR A 14 -12.09 -18.57 -7.11
CA THR A 14 -11.49 -19.01 -5.83
C THR A 14 -10.00 -18.70 -5.78
N VAL A 15 -9.57 -17.92 -4.78
CA VAL A 15 -8.16 -17.53 -4.57
C VAL A 15 -7.65 -18.12 -3.26
N SER A 16 -6.49 -18.78 -3.26
CA SER A 16 -5.85 -19.28 -2.03
C SER A 16 -5.16 -18.14 -1.28
N ILE A 17 -5.54 -17.94 -0.02
CA ILE A 17 -4.99 -16.94 0.91
C ILE A 17 -3.51 -17.26 1.19
N LYS A 18 -3.16 -18.51 1.48
CA LYS A 18 -1.76 -18.94 1.67
C LYS A 18 -0.91 -18.62 0.45
N ARG A 19 -1.41 -18.91 -0.75
CA ARG A 19 -0.68 -18.63 -1.99
C ARG A 19 -0.57 -17.12 -2.25
N LEU A 20 -1.61 -16.35 -1.95
CA LEU A 20 -1.59 -14.89 -2.03
C LEU A 20 -0.57 -14.27 -1.06
N ARG A 21 -0.52 -14.76 0.19
CA ARG A 21 0.45 -14.31 1.19
C ARG A 21 1.89 -14.61 0.75
N LYS A 22 2.15 -15.82 0.26
CA LYS A 22 3.46 -16.19 -0.31
C LYS A 22 3.83 -15.31 -1.50
N ALA A 23 2.90 -15.08 -2.41
CA ALA A 23 3.10 -14.20 -3.55
C ALA A 23 3.48 -12.79 -3.11
N LEU A 24 2.80 -12.24 -2.11
CA LEU A 24 3.11 -10.91 -1.58
C LEU A 24 4.48 -10.85 -0.90
N GLN A 25 4.91 -11.92 -0.21
CA GLN A 25 6.28 -12.02 0.32
C GLN A 25 7.31 -11.92 -0.82
N GLU A 26 7.11 -12.62 -1.93
CA GLU A 26 8.03 -12.57 -3.08
C GLU A 26 8.12 -11.15 -3.68
N VAL A 27 6.99 -10.44 -3.74
CA VAL A 27 6.96 -9.03 -4.19
C VAL A 27 7.78 -8.15 -3.25
N ILE A 28 7.61 -8.28 -1.94
CA ILE A 28 8.35 -7.50 -0.92
C ILE A 28 9.85 -7.84 -0.90
N LYS A 29 10.20 -9.10 -1.16
CA LYS A 29 11.60 -9.53 -1.33
C LYS A 29 12.25 -8.80 -2.50
N LYS A 30 11.59 -8.83 -3.67
CA LYS A 30 12.07 -8.21 -4.90
C LYS A 30 12.14 -6.68 -4.80
N GLN A 31 11.10 -6.04 -4.28
CA GLN A 31 10.96 -4.58 -4.27
C GLN A 31 11.53 -3.99 -2.97
N THR A 32 12.81 -3.63 -2.99
CA THR A 32 13.53 -3.07 -1.82
C THR A 32 12.83 -1.85 -1.22
N VAL A 33 12.19 -1.04 -2.06
CA VAL A 33 11.45 0.17 -1.65
C VAL A 33 10.36 -0.15 -0.61
N LEU A 34 9.67 -1.29 -0.74
CA LEU A 34 8.64 -1.73 0.22
C LEU A 34 9.21 -2.11 1.60
N ARG A 35 10.53 -2.24 1.70
CA ARG A 35 11.28 -2.51 2.93
C ARG A 35 12.09 -1.30 3.41
N THR A 36 12.01 -0.17 2.72
CA THR A 36 12.71 1.04 3.10
C THR A 36 11.95 1.76 4.22
N SER A 37 12.65 2.03 5.32
CA SER A 37 12.20 2.87 6.42
C SER A 37 12.94 4.22 6.41
N PHE A 38 12.25 5.26 6.85
CA PHE A 38 12.80 6.61 6.97
C PHE A 38 12.96 6.95 8.45
N HIS A 39 14.13 7.49 8.78
CA HIS A 39 14.51 7.85 10.14
C HIS A 39 15.05 9.26 10.18
N ILE A 40 14.99 9.87 11.36
CA ILE A 40 15.61 11.15 11.64
C ILE A 40 16.58 10.91 12.78
N ASP A 41 17.85 11.29 12.60
CA ASP A 41 18.79 11.30 13.70
C ASP A 41 18.41 12.45 14.66
N PRO A 42 18.09 12.17 15.94
CA PRO A 42 17.65 13.20 16.87
C PRO A 42 18.75 14.20 17.24
N THR A 43 20.02 13.86 16.99
CA THR A 43 21.18 14.69 17.31
C THR A 43 21.55 15.60 16.15
N THR A 44 21.59 15.08 14.92
CA THR A 44 22.00 15.85 13.73
C THR A 44 20.82 16.45 12.98
N ALA A 45 19.59 16.03 13.28
CA ALA A 45 18.37 16.32 12.51
C ALA A 45 18.44 15.86 11.04
N GLU A 46 19.42 15.02 10.69
CA GLU A 46 19.56 14.48 9.34
C GLU A 46 18.56 13.34 9.11
N ARG A 47 18.06 13.27 7.87
CA ARG A 47 17.15 12.20 7.43
C ARG A 47 17.94 11.11 6.75
N TYR A 48 17.77 9.88 7.19
CA TYR A 48 18.37 8.71 6.54
C TYR A 48 17.33 7.64 6.24
N GLN A 49 17.70 6.76 5.31
CA GLN A 49 16.89 5.62 4.88
C GLN A 49 17.58 4.34 5.27
N ARG A 50 16.82 3.32 5.66
CA ARG A 50 17.33 1.99 5.96
C ARG A 50 16.50 0.94 5.24
N ILE A 51 17.16 0.04 4.52
CA ILE A 51 16.49 -1.15 3.98
C ILE A 51 16.42 -2.16 5.12
N GLU A 52 15.21 -2.51 5.52
CA GLU A 52 14.99 -3.46 6.59
C GLU A 52 15.15 -4.90 6.09
N GLU A 53 15.62 -5.77 6.99
CA GLU A 53 15.72 -7.20 6.74
C GLU A 53 14.33 -7.84 6.57
N LEU A 54 14.31 -8.94 5.83
CA LEU A 54 13.08 -9.69 5.60
C LEU A 54 12.67 -10.40 6.88
N THR A 55 11.55 -9.96 7.45
CA THR A 55 10.83 -10.72 8.49
C THR A 55 9.96 -11.81 7.85
N ASP A 56 9.52 -12.79 8.63
CA ASP A 56 8.75 -13.95 8.14
C ASP A 56 7.58 -13.57 7.23
N GLU A 57 6.83 -12.50 7.55
CA GLU A 57 5.76 -12.01 6.67
C GLU A 57 6.09 -10.72 5.92
N GLY A 58 6.90 -9.81 6.45
CA GLY A 58 7.25 -8.55 5.78
C GLY A 58 6.08 -7.55 5.56
N PHE A 59 4.84 -7.94 5.84
CA PHE A 59 3.63 -7.10 5.76
C PHE A 59 2.71 -7.34 6.95
N ILE A 60 1.65 -6.53 7.06
CA ILE A 60 0.59 -6.70 8.05
C ILE A 60 -0.58 -7.47 7.42
N PHE A 61 -0.91 -8.63 7.95
CA PHE A 61 -2.09 -9.41 7.53
C PHE A 61 -3.26 -9.15 8.47
N VAL A 62 -4.44 -8.85 7.91
CA VAL A 62 -5.69 -8.71 8.68
C VAL A 62 -6.82 -9.43 7.96
N GLU A 63 -7.71 -10.03 8.73
CA GLU A 63 -8.93 -10.64 8.23
C GLU A 63 -10.15 -10.11 8.99
N SER A 64 -11.21 -9.74 8.25
CA SER A 64 -12.49 -9.30 8.80
C SER A 64 -13.65 -10.07 8.15
N LYS A 65 -14.77 -10.19 8.88
CA LYS A 65 -16.01 -10.81 8.38
C LYS A 65 -17.11 -9.76 8.29
N LEU A 66 -17.80 -9.70 7.15
CA LEU A 66 -18.95 -8.82 6.91
C LEU A 66 -20.25 -9.61 6.88
N CYS A 67 -21.25 -9.12 7.64
CA CYS A 67 -22.62 -9.62 7.57
C CYS A 67 -23.35 -9.00 6.37
N GLU A 68 -24.01 -9.84 5.58
CA GLU A 68 -24.67 -9.46 4.32
C GLU A 68 -25.67 -8.30 4.46
N LYS A 69 -26.35 -8.18 5.60
CA LYS A 69 -27.40 -7.18 5.85
C LYS A 69 -26.91 -5.72 5.75
N TYR A 70 -25.62 -5.47 5.97
CA TYR A 70 -25.02 -4.13 5.98
C TYR A 70 -23.78 -4.05 5.09
N CYS A 71 -23.65 -4.95 4.11
CA CYS A 71 -22.39 -5.18 3.41
C CYS A 71 -21.81 -3.92 2.73
N SER A 72 -22.65 -3.05 2.16
CA SER A 72 -22.18 -1.82 1.49
C SER A 72 -21.64 -0.80 2.49
N ASP A 73 -22.44 -0.46 3.52
CA ASP A 73 -22.07 0.55 4.51
C ASP A 73 -20.93 0.10 5.40
N ALA A 74 -20.91 -1.19 5.76
CA ALA A 74 -19.84 -1.79 6.54
C ALA A 74 -18.53 -1.88 5.73
N LEU A 75 -18.59 -2.18 4.42
CA LEU A 75 -17.41 -2.15 3.56
C LEU A 75 -16.87 -0.72 3.42
N GLN A 76 -17.74 0.28 3.22
CA GLN A 76 -17.32 1.68 3.19
C GLN A 76 -16.67 2.10 4.52
N THR A 77 -17.25 1.69 5.65
CA THR A 77 -16.69 1.95 6.98
C THR A 77 -15.31 1.31 7.13
N LEU A 78 -15.12 0.06 6.71
CA LEU A 78 -13.82 -0.60 6.72
C LEU A 78 -12.82 0.11 5.81
N ILE A 79 -13.23 0.53 4.61
CA ILE A 79 -12.39 1.31 3.70
C ILE A 79 -12.00 2.66 4.33
N ILE A 80 -12.89 3.30 5.10
CA ILE A 80 -12.58 4.53 5.84
C ILE A 80 -11.59 4.24 6.98
N GLN A 81 -11.76 3.15 7.71
CA GLN A 81 -10.82 2.74 8.78
C GLN A 81 -9.43 2.42 8.23
N GLU A 82 -9.33 1.85 7.03
CA GLU A 82 -8.07 1.67 6.30
C GLU A 82 -7.44 3.01 5.82
N ARG A 83 -8.05 4.16 6.15
CA ARG A 83 -7.43 5.51 6.01
C ARG A 83 -6.82 6.02 7.30
N ALA A 84 -6.99 5.31 8.42
CA ALA A 84 -6.49 5.81 9.70
C ALA A 84 -4.96 5.97 9.64
N PRO A 85 -4.40 7.08 10.14
CA PRO A 85 -2.96 7.36 10.05
C PRO A 85 -2.10 6.33 10.82
N ASN A 86 -2.73 5.56 11.72
CA ASN A 86 -2.05 4.63 12.61
C ASN A 86 -2.14 3.16 12.16
N ILE A 87 -2.59 2.89 10.92
CA ILE A 87 -2.68 1.50 10.40
C ILE A 87 -1.31 0.85 10.20
N PHE A 88 -0.27 1.67 10.07
CA PHE A 88 1.12 1.26 10.03
C PHE A 88 1.82 1.73 11.30
N PRO A 89 2.71 0.91 11.88
CA PRO A 89 3.53 1.37 12.98
C PRO A 89 4.38 2.60 12.55
N PRO A 90 4.61 3.55 13.46
CA PRO A 90 5.40 4.75 13.16
C PRO A 90 6.84 4.39 12.76
N GLU A 91 7.40 3.38 13.42
CA GLU A 91 8.74 2.84 13.17
C GLU A 91 8.62 1.38 12.70
N GLY A 92 9.23 1.05 11.56
CA GLY A 92 9.31 -0.34 11.09
C GLY A 92 9.30 -0.54 9.58
N ALA A 93 9.59 -1.80 9.22
CA ALA A 93 9.72 -2.31 7.85
C ALA A 93 8.40 -2.54 7.13
N ARG A 94 7.30 -2.69 7.87
CA ARG A 94 6.02 -3.14 7.30
C ARG A 94 5.31 -1.95 6.65
N ARG A 95 5.56 -1.75 5.37
CA ARG A 95 4.96 -0.68 4.54
C ARG A 95 3.76 -1.15 3.71
N VAL A 96 3.43 -2.43 3.80
CA VAL A 96 2.33 -3.07 3.10
C VAL A 96 1.40 -3.74 4.10
N ARG A 97 0.10 -3.60 3.85
CA ARG A 97 -0.96 -4.25 4.62
C ARG A 97 -1.92 -4.96 3.67
N LEU A 98 -2.14 -6.24 3.92
CA LEU A 98 -3.08 -7.09 3.20
C LEU A 98 -4.27 -7.37 4.12
N HIS A 99 -5.44 -6.83 3.76
CA HIS A 99 -6.67 -7.02 4.50
C HIS A 99 -7.67 -7.82 3.66
N ILE A 100 -8.00 -9.01 4.14
CA ILE A 100 -9.03 -9.88 3.59
C ILE A 100 -10.36 -9.58 4.27
N VAL A 101 -11.40 -9.31 3.48
CA VAL A 101 -12.75 -9.08 3.99
C VAL A 101 -13.66 -10.17 3.44
N ARG A 102 -14.03 -11.12 4.30
CA ARG A 102 -14.94 -12.21 3.93
C ARG A 102 -16.39 -11.78 4.01
N ARG A 103 -17.14 -11.96 2.93
CA ARG A 103 -18.58 -11.73 2.92
C ARG A 103 -19.29 -13.00 3.37
N HIS A 104 -19.87 -12.96 4.57
CA HIS A 104 -20.61 -14.12 5.08
C HIS A 104 -22.01 -14.16 4.46
N LEU A 105 -22.25 -15.14 3.57
CA LEU A 105 -23.56 -15.41 2.98
C LEU A 105 -24.42 -16.20 3.96
N ARG A 106 -25.60 -15.67 4.33
CA ARG A 106 -26.54 -16.31 5.28
C ARG A 106 -27.14 -17.64 4.80
N LYS A 107 -26.85 -18.09 3.57
CA LYS A 107 -27.49 -19.29 2.98
C LYS A 107 -27.09 -20.60 3.67
N ALA A 108 -26.00 -20.65 4.44
CA ALA A 108 -25.60 -21.87 5.17
C ALA A 108 -26.54 -22.20 6.36
N GLU A 109 -27.10 -21.19 7.04
CA GLU A 109 -27.88 -21.42 8.27
C GLU A 109 -29.30 -21.97 8.02
N LYS A 110 -29.87 -21.76 6.82
CA LYS A 110 -31.24 -22.19 6.53
C LYS A 110 -31.41 -23.67 6.16
N HIS A 111 -30.33 -24.42 5.91
CA HIS A 111 -30.39 -25.83 5.50
C HIS A 111 -29.54 -26.77 6.36
N GLY A 112 -29.05 -26.32 7.53
CA GLY A 112 -28.25 -27.19 8.41
C GLY A 112 -26.90 -27.61 7.81
N CYS A 113 -26.45 -26.94 6.76
CA CYS A 113 -25.08 -27.09 6.28
C CYS A 113 -24.20 -26.31 7.25
N GLU A 114 -23.50 -27.02 8.14
CA GLU A 114 -22.37 -26.43 8.88
C GLU A 114 -21.49 -25.64 7.89
N PRO A 115 -21.00 -24.45 8.26
CA PRO A 115 -19.97 -23.80 7.46
C PRO A 115 -18.85 -24.82 7.29
N ASP A 116 -18.50 -25.14 6.05
CA ASP A 116 -17.45 -26.09 5.73
C ASP A 116 -16.14 -25.55 6.33
N ASN A 117 -15.83 -25.99 7.56
CA ASN A 117 -14.66 -25.60 8.35
C ASN A 117 -13.35 -25.99 7.67
N ASN A 118 -13.39 -26.65 6.51
CA ASN A 118 -12.23 -27.20 5.84
C ASN A 118 -11.59 -26.27 4.81
N ASN A 119 -12.20 -25.12 4.48
CA ASN A 119 -11.67 -24.25 3.42
C ASN A 119 -11.39 -22.80 3.87
N GLU A 120 -10.85 -22.65 5.08
CA GLU A 120 -10.35 -21.35 5.58
C GLU A 120 -9.30 -20.72 4.65
N ASP A 121 -8.64 -21.49 3.80
CA ASP A 121 -7.63 -20.97 2.88
C ASP A 121 -8.20 -20.34 1.61
N SER A 122 -9.48 -20.53 1.28
CA SER A 122 -10.04 -20.06 0.01
C SER A 122 -10.85 -18.79 0.18
N LEU A 123 -10.60 -17.80 -0.68
CA LEU A 123 -11.48 -16.65 -0.91
C LEU A 123 -12.54 -17.04 -1.93
N HIS A 124 -13.77 -16.65 -1.67
CA HIS A 124 -14.92 -16.95 -2.50
C HIS A 124 -15.45 -15.71 -3.21
N VAL A 125 -16.29 -15.93 -4.22
CA VAL A 125 -16.92 -14.85 -4.98
C VAL A 125 -17.66 -13.90 -4.05
N GLY A 126 -17.29 -12.62 -4.12
CA GLY A 126 -17.86 -11.57 -3.27
C GLY A 126 -17.05 -11.24 -2.02
N ASP A 127 -15.97 -11.97 -1.74
CA ASP A 127 -14.93 -11.54 -0.81
C ASP A 127 -14.12 -10.40 -1.42
N PHE A 128 -13.56 -9.55 -0.56
CA PHE A 128 -12.72 -8.43 -0.97
C PHE A 128 -11.30 -8.60 -0.46
N ILE A 129 -10.36 -8.19 -1.29
CA ILE A 129 -8.97 -8.01 -0.91
C ILE A 129 -8.69 -6.52 -0.94
N ILE A 130 -8.17 -5.99 0.15
CA ILE A 130 -7.73 -4.60 0.29
C ILE A 130 -6.22 -4.63 0.49
N LEU A 131 -5.49 -4.07 -0.46
CA LEU A 131 -4.05 -3.86 -0.35
C LEU A 131 -3.81 -2.38 -0.04
N THR A 132 -3.13 -2.10 1.06
CA THR A 132 -2.82 -0.74 1.51
C THR A 132 -1.30 -0.58 1.60
N THR A 133 -0.76 0.53 1.08
CA THR A 133 0.67 0.91 1.20
C THR A 133 0.82 2.38 1.58
N ARG A 134 1.98 2.77 2.16
CA ARG A 134 2.31 4.20 2.37
C ARG A 134 2.73 4.87 1.04
N ASN A 135 2.19 6.05 0.76
CA ASN A 135 2.48 6.82 -0.47
C ASN A 135 3.89 7.45 -0.49
N GLU A 136 4.59 7.44 0.64
CA GLU A 136 6.01 7.85 0.74
C GLU A 136 6.94 7.00 -0.14
N VAL A 137 6.49 5.78 -0.45
CA VAL A 137 7.29 4.71 -1.05
C VAL A 137 6.74 4.31 -2.43
N PHE A 138 5.50 4.69 -2.72
CA PHE A 138 4.73 4.15 -3.83
C PHE A 138 3.85 5.23 -4.42
N ASP A 139 3.82 5.33 -5.75
CA ASP A 139 2.94 6.24 -6.49
C ASP A 139 1.85 5.46 -7.26
N GLY A 140 0.92 6.17 -7.89
CA GLY A 140 -0.18 5.54 -8.64
C GLY A 140 0.28 4.66 -9.81
N THR A 141 1.45 4.95 -10.39
CA THR A 141 2.04 4.15 -11.47
C THR A 141 2.61 2.84 -10.93
N SER A 142 3.33 2.92 -9.81
CA SER A 142 3.97 1.78 -9.12
C SER A 142 2.97 0.72 -8.72
N VAL A 143 1.72 1.11 -8.40
CA VAL A 143 0.61 0.17 -8.12
C VAL A 143 0.45 -0.87 -9.21
N ARG A 144 0.52 -0.46 -10.48
CA ARG A 144 0.33 -1.38 -11.60
C ARG A 144 1.45 -2.41 -11.65
N TYR A 145 2.69 -2.00 -11.41
CA TYR A 145 3.84 -2.90 -11.32
C TYR A 145 3.73 -3.85 -10.14
N LEU A 146 3.28 -3.36 -8.97
CA LEU A 146 3.02 -4.19 -7.79
C LEU A 146 2.01 -5.29 -8.06
N LEU A 147 0.88 -4.93 -8.67
CA LEU A 147 -0.19 -5.89 -8.97
C LEU A 147 0.25 -6.91 -10.03
N ASN A 148 1.01 -6.47 -11.04
CA ASN A 148 1.57 -7.38 -12.05
C ASN A 148 2.57 -8.37 -11.45
N ASP A 149 3.46 -7.89 -10.57
CA ASP A 149 4.41 -8.73 -9.83
C ASP A 149 3.65 -9.69 -8.91
N LEU A 150 2.61 -9.22 -8.20
CA LEU A 150 1.79 -10.05 -7.33
C LEU A 150 1.07 -11.17 -8.09
N VAL A 151 0.47 -10.87 -9.24
CA VAL A 151 -0.17 -11.87 -10.11
C VAL A 151 0.85 -12.88 -10.64
N SER A 152 2.04 -12.41 -11.04
CA SER A 152 3.11 -13.27 -11.53
C SER A 152 3.64 -14.20 -10.45
N ALA A 153 3.91 -13.66 -9.25
CA ALA A 153 4.32 -14.41 -8.06
C ALA A 153 3.24 -15.40 -7.64
N TYR A 154 1.97 -15.01 -7.69
CA TYR A 154 0.86 -15.90 -7.38
C TYR A 154 0.85 -17.07 -8.36
N ARG A 155 0.93 -16.83 -9.67
CA ARG A 155 0.89 -17.88 -10.69
C ARG A 155 2.08 -18.83 -10.64
N THR A 156 3.29 -18.31 -10.45
CA THR A 156 4.53 -19.09 -10.59
C THR A 156 5.12 -19.54 -9.25
N GLY A 157 4.74 -18.91 -8.15
CA GLY A 157 5.28 -19.16 -6.81
C GLY A 157 6.61 -18.45 -6.53
N TYR A 158 7.19 -17.73 -7.49
CA TYR A 158 8.45 -17.01 -7.34
C TYR A 158 8.47 -15.72 -8.17
N LEU A 159 9.35 -14.78 -7.81
CA LEU A 159 9.69 -13.66 -8.69
C LEU A 159 11.19 -13.63 -8.93
N PRO A 160 11.64 -13.51 -10.20
CA PRO A 160 13.06 -13.38 -10.48
C PRO A 160 13.56 -12.04 -9.93
N ILE A 161 14.52 -12.12 -9.01
CA ILE A 161 15.30 -10.96 -8.56
C ILE A 161 16.47 -10.83 -9.54
N ARG A 162 16.48 -9.72 -10.25
CA ARG A 162 17.51 -9.38 -11.22
C ARG A 162 18.58 -8.57 -10.52
N ASN A 163 19.79 -9.12 -10.41
CA ASN A 163 20.92 -8.41 -9.79
C ASN A 163 21.37 -7.17 -10.58
N ASP A 164 20.96 -7.07 -11.85
CA ASP A 164 21.22 -5.94 -12.75
C ASP A 164 20.08 -4.92 -12.79
N ALA A 165 18.99 -5.13 -12.04
CA ALA A 165 17.85 -4.22 -12.05
C ALA A 165 18.16 -2.94 -11.26
N VAL A 166 17.90 -1.80 -11.90
CA VAL A 166 17.94 -0.48 -11.24
C VAL A 166 16.88 -0.45 -10.14
N THR A 167 17.30 -0.16 -8.92
CA THR A 167 16.42 -0.01 -7.77
C THR A 167 16.02 1.44 -7.55
N TYR A 168 15.02 1.66 -6.69
CA TYR A 168 14.67 3.02 -6.25
C TYR A 168 15.85 3.72 -5.57
N LEU A 169 16.69 2.99 -4.83
CA LEU A 169 17.86 3.56 -4.17
C LEU A 169 18.87 4.10 -5.20
N ASP A 170 19.13 3.34 -6.25
CA ASP A 170 20.02 3.77 -7.35
C ASP A 170 19.49 5.05 -8.00
N TYR A 171 18.18 5.11 -8.25
CA TYR A 171 17.52 6.31 -8.76
C TYR A 171 17.66 7.50 -7.81
N THR A 172 17.53 7.30 -6.49
CA THR A 172 17.70 8.40 -5.52
C THR A 172 19.13 8.93 -5.45
N ILE A 173 20.14 8.08 -5.66
CA ILE A 173 21.54 8.51 -5.75
C ILE A 173 21.74 9.31 -7.05
N TYR A 174 21.33 8.73 -8.19
CA TYR A 174 21.43 9.37 -9.49
C TYR A 174 20.79 10.77 -9.52
N THR A 175 19.57 10.90 -8.98
CA THR A 175 18.85 12.18 -8.95
C THR A 175 19.48 13.22 -8.04
N ARG A 176 20.18 12.80 -6.97
CA ARG A 176 20.92 13.73 -6.09
C ARG A 176 22.18 14.28 -6.75
N GLU A 177 22.79 13.53 -7.66
CA GLU A 177 24.00 13.90 -8.36
C GLU A 177 23.72 14.68 -9.66
N MET A 178 22.46 14.75 -10.08
CA MET A 178 22.06 15.42 -11.31
C MET A 178 22.16 16.95 -11.17
N ASP A 179 22.77 17.62 -12.15
CA ASP A 179 22.82 19.08 -12.19
C ASP A 179 21.43 19.66 -12.48
N THR A 180 20.87 20.37 -11.51
CA THR A 180 19.57 21.03 -11.61
C THR A 180 19.67 22.55 -11.78
N SER A 181 20.88 23.12 -11.92
CA SER A 181 21.12 24.57 -11.88
C SER A 181 20.29 25.34 -12.92
N ALA A 182 20.28 24.88 -14.17
CA ALA A 182 19.52 25.51 -15.25
C ALA A 182 17.99 25.44 -15.01
N SER A 183 17.49 24.32 -14.48
CA SER A 183 16.07 24.18 -14.14
C SER A 183 15.68 25.07 -12.96
N SER A 184 16.53 25.17 -11.93
CA SER A 184 16.30 26.06 -10.79
C SER A 184 16.25 27.52 -11.24
N ALA A 185 17.21 27.97 -12.04
CA ALA A 185 17.25 29.34 -12.56
C ALA A 185 15.99 29.68 -13.37
N TYR A 186 15.54 28.76 -14.23
CA TYR A 186 14.31 28.94 -15.01
C TYR A 186 13.06 29.09 -14.12
N TRP A 187 12.90 28.24 -13.11
CA TRP A 187 11.73 28.32 -12.21
C TRP A 187 11.78 29.53 -11.29
N GLU A 188 12.96 29.94 -10.84
CA GLU A 188 13.15 31.17 -10.07
C GLU A 188 12.75 32.41 -10.87
N GLU A 189 13.19 32.51 -12.13
CA GLU A 189 12.79 33.59 -13.03
C GLU A 189 11.27 33.59 -13.27
N LEU A 190 10.69 32.42 -13.55
CA LEU A 190 9.26 32.31 -13.85
C LEU A 190 8.36 32.68 -12.66
N TYR A 191 8.78 32.35 -11.44
CA TYR A 191 7.97 32.56 -10.23
C TYR A 191 8.40 33.75 -9.38
N GLN A 192 9.39 34.53 -9.81
CA GLN A 192 9.88 35.72 -9.09
C GLN A 192 8.75 36.67 -8.68
N ASP A 193 7.78 36.87 -9.55
CA ASP A 193 6.65 37.79 -9.34
C ASP A 193 5.36 37.07 -8.88
N LEU A 194 5.45 35.77 -8.57
CA LEU A 194 4.29 34.99 -8.13
C LEU A 194 3.92 35.36 -6.69
N ASP A 195 2.99 36.29 -6.56
CA ASP A 195 2.40 36.64 -5.26
C ASP A 195 1.35 35.61 -4.83
N VAL A 196 1.80 34.56 -4.13
CA VAL A 196 0.94 33.54 -3.52
C VAL A 196 -0.03 34.12 -2.47
N THR A 197 0.21 35.32 -1.94
CA THR A 197 -0.71 35.95 -0.98
C THR A 197 -2.02 36.40 -1.63
N LYS A 198 -2.01 36.67 -2.95
CA LYS A 198 -3.25 36.91 -3.74
C LYS A 198 -4.13 35.66 -3.84
N PHE A 199 -3.53 34.47 -3.78
CA PHE A 199 -4.29 33.23 -3.73
C PHE A 199 -4.87 33.01 -2.33
N VAL A 200 -4.05 33.17 -1.28
CA VAL A 200 -4.49 33.00 0.13
C VAL A 200 -5.59 33.99 0.50
N SER A 201 -5.52 35.24 0.03
CA SER A 201 -6.56 36.26 0.27
C SER A 201 -7.90 35.99 -0.43
N ARG A 202 -7.94 35.07 -1.41
CA ARG A 202 -9.19 34.59 -2.04
C ARG A 202 -9.81 33.41 -1.30
N ILE A 203 -9.09 32.83 -0.34
CA ILE A 203 -9.65 31.79 0.52
C ILE A 203 -10.57 32.49 1.53
N PRO A 204 -11.87 32.14 1.57
CA PRO A 204 -12.79 32.74 2.55
C PRO A 204 -12.24 32.52 3.96
N SER A 205 -12.12 33.59 4.75
CA SER A 205 -11.83 33.46 6.18
C SER A 205 -13.03 32.81 6.86
N ASP A 206 -12.82 31.73 7.61
CA ASP A 206 -13.85 31.16 8.46
C ASP A 206 -14.32 32.26 9.44
N ARG A 207 -15.62 32.57 9.40
CA ARG A 207 -16.23 33.46 10.40
C ARG A 207 -16.18 32.73 11.74
N SER A 208 -15.43 33.30 12.68
CA SER A 208 -15.44 32.95 14.11
C SER A 208 -16.82 33.08 14.72
#